data_AF-A0A1F3DEX7-F1
#
_entry.id   AF-A0A1F3DEX7-F1
#
_cell.length_a   1.000
_cell.length_b   1.000
_cell.length_c   1.000
_cell.angle_alpha   90.00
_cell.angle_beta   90.00
_cell.angle_gamma   90.00
#
_symmetry.space_group_name_H-M   'P 1'
#
loop_
_entity.id
_entity.type
_entity.pdbx_description
1 polymer ?
#
loop_
_entity_poly.entity_id
_entity_poly.type
_entity_poly.pdbx_seq_one_letter_code
_entity_poly.pdbx_strand_id
1 'polypeptide(L)'
;MEQIIHGVLLALHNIALVGCAAAPFYNRNLVNSRSQYGPKLFYKLDKVVEDTLQGNAPYCLFFIITLFITGMGIPLNHYLFHGALKEMHTVATIALIVKLAFVFGMVTIMAIIFLKINPQLSKLFVAFSEDSKPDSEKEAFFFKLRGRRKKLCEICLLFAIIVLVSSAFLGFGAH
;
A
#
# COMPACT_ATOMS: atom_id res chain seq x y z
N MET A 1 13.95 27.51 -11.31
CA MET A 1 13.13 26.43 -11.92
C MET A 1 13.20 25.16 -11.07
N GLU A 2 14.39 24.70 -10.69
CA GLU A 2 14.62 23.56 -9.77
C GLU A 2 13.71 23.59 -8.53
N GLN A 3 13.67 24.70 -7.79
CA GLN A 3 12.89 24.83 -6.54
C GLN A 3 11.37 24.70 -6.76
N ILE A 4 10.87 25.15 -7.91
CA ILE A 4 9.45 25.02 -8.26
C ILE A 4 9.14 23.54 -8.53
N ILE A 5 9.96 22.88 -9.34
CA ILE A 5 9.82 21.44 -9.63
C ILE A 5 9.93 20.62 -8.33
N HIS A 6 10.89 20.96 -7.48
CA HIS A 6 11.06 20.33 -6.18
C HIS A 6 9.82 20.49 -5.29
N GLY A 7 9.26 21.70 -5.22
CA GLY A 7 8.04 21.97 -4.46
C GLY A 7 6.84 21.16 -4.97
N VAL A 8 6.66 21.06 -6.29
CA VAL A 8 5.61 20.23 -6.91
C VAL A 8 5.81 18.75 -6.62
N LEU A 9 7.03 18.24 -6.79
CA LEU A 9 7.37 16.85 -6.50
C LEU A 9 7.11 16.51 -5.03
N LEU A 10 7.53 17.38 -4.11
CA LEU A 10 7.32 17.20 -2.68
C LEU A 10 5.83 17.22 -2.31
N ALA A 11 5.06 18.14 -2.88
CA ALA A 11 3.61 18.20 -2.66
C ALA A 11 2.91 16.91 -3.11
N LEU A 12 3.20 16.45 -4.35
CA LEU A 12 2.66 15.21 -4.88
C LEU A 12 3.12 13.98 -4.08
N HIS A 13 4.39 13.95 -3.64
CA HIS A 13 4.93 12.88 -2.81
C HIS A 13 4.19 12.76 -1.48
N ASN A 14 3.92 13.89 -0.82
CA ASN A 14 3.21 13.92 0.46
C ASN A 14 1.74 13.50 0.31
N ILE A 15 1.05 13.95 -0.74
CA ILE A 15 -0.32 13.50 -1.04
C ILE A 15 -0.33 11.99 -1.28
N ALA A 16 0.61 11.49 -2.08
CA ALA A 16 0.73 10.07 -2.37
C ALA A 16 1.04 9.24 -1.11
N LEU A 17 1.86 9.75 -0.21
CA LEU A 17 2.18 9.12 1.08
C LEU A 17 0.94 8.96 1.96
N VAL A 18 0.15 10.02 2.11
CA VAL A 18 -1.11 9.97 2.87
C VAL A 18 -2.08 8.96 2.24
N GLY A 19 -2.27 9.02 0.92
CA GLY A 19 -3.15 8.09 0.21
C GLY A 19 -2.70 6.63 0.31
N CYS A 20 -1.39 6.38 0.23
CA CYS A 20 -0.79 5.05 0.32
C CYS A 20 -0.94 4.44 1.73
N ALA A 21 -0.82 5.24 2.79
CA ALA A 21 -1.00 4.77 4.16
C ALA A 21 -2.48 4.65 4.58
N ALA A 22 -3.37 5.48 4.03
CA ALA A 22 -4.79 5.49 4.37
C ALA A 22 -5.51 4.19 3.95
N ALA A 23 -5.28 3.73 2.71
CA ALA A 23 -5.94 2.54 2.19
C ALA A 23 -5.73 1.26 3.04
N PRO A 24 -4.50 0.85 3.40
CA PRO A 24 -4.30 -0.31 4.25
C PRO A 24 -4.85 -0.12 5.67
N PHE A 25 -4.84 1.11 6.21
CA PHE A 25 -5.41 1.41 7.52
C PHE A 25 -6.93 1.16 7.56
N TYR A 26 -7.69 1.79 6.64
CA TYR A 26 -9.15 1.63 6.59
C TYR A 26 -9.57 0.22 6.20
N ASN A 27 -8.90 -0.37 5.21
CA ASN A 27 -9.19 -1.75 4.77
C ASN A 27 -8.96 -2.77 5.88
N ARG A 28 -7.89 -2.60 6.68
CA ARG A 28 -7.63 -3.44 7.85
C ARG A 28 -8.74 -3.27 8.89
N ASN A 29 -9.15 -2.04 9.18
CA ASN A 29 -10.21 -1.78 10.14
C ASN A 29 -11.53 -2.44 9.71
N LEU A 30 -11.91 -2.30 8.44
CA LEU A 30 -13.10 -2.93 7.87
C LEU A 30 -13.08 -4.47 8.03
N VAL A 31 -11.95 -5.11 7.73
CA VAL A 31 -11.81 -6.56 7.90
C VAL A 31 -11.90 -6.98 9.37
N ASN A 32 -11.35 -6.19 10.29
CA ASN A 32 -11.45 -6.44 11.73
C ASN A 32 -12.89 -6.28 12.22
N SER A 33 -13.61 -5.23 11.81
CA SER A 33 -15.03 -5.07 12.13
C SER A 33 -15.87 -6.23 11.59
N ARG A 34 -15.60 -6.70 10.36
CA ARG A 34 -16.27 -7.89 9.83
C ARG A 34 -16.08 -9.11 10.73
N SER A 35 -14.90 -9.29 11.34
CA SER A 35 -14.59 -10.52 12.08
C SER A 35 -15.51 -10.76 13.29
N GLN A 36 -16.20 -9.71 13.76
CA GLN A 36 -17.19 -9.77 14.83
C GLN A 36 -18.44 -10.58 14.44
N TYR A 37 -18.73 -10.73 13.14
CA TYR A 37 -19.89 -11.48 12.64
C TYR A 37 -19.63 -13.00 12.54
N GLY A 38 -18.46 -13.47 12.96
CA GLY A 38 -18.09 -14.89 12.96
C GLY A 38 -17.50 -15.39 11.63
N PRO A 39 -17.17 -16.70 11.56
CA PRO A 39 -16.38 -17.28 10.48
C PRO A 39 -17.21 -17.70 9.25
N LYS A 40 -18.54 -17.57 9.29
CA LYS A 40 -19.43 -17.98 8.20
C LYS A 40 -19.54 -16.89 7.13
N LEU A 41 -19.74 -17.30 5.88
CA LEU A 41 -20.06 -16.41 4.78
C LEU A 41 -21.46 -15.80 4.96
N PHE A 42 -21.55 -14.47 4.92
CA PHE A 42 -22.82 -13.73 4.85
C PHE A 42 -22.85 -12.95 3.54
N TYR A 43 -23.48 -13.50 2.50
CA TYR A 43 -23.32 -13.01 1.13
C TYR A 43 -23.46 -11.50 0.98
N LYS A 44 -24.55 -10.90 1.48
CA LYS A 44 -24.78 -9.44 1.40
C LYS A 44 -23.70 -8.61 2.11
N LEU A 45 -23.32 -8.99 3.33
CA LEU A 45 -22.29 -8.32 4.11
C LEU A 45 -20.92 -8.47 3.44
N ASP A 46 -20.59 -9.70 3.04
CA ASP A 46 -19.31 -10.03 2.43
C ASP A 46 -19.14 -9.39 1.05
N LYS A 47 -20.23 -9.23 0.30
CA LYS A 47 -20.23 -8.50 -0.97
C LYS A 47 -19.83 -7.06 -0.76
N VAL A 48 -20.48 -6.34 0.16
CA VAL A 48 -20.15 -4.94 0.45
C VAL A 48 -18.68 -4.81 0.91
N VAL A 49 -18.21 -5.73 1.75
CA VAL A 49 -16.81 -5.73 2.21
C VAL A 49 -15.84 -5.99 1.06
N GLU A 50 -16.09 -7.01 0.23
CA GLU A 50 -15.20 -7.34 -0.90
C GLU A 50 -15.21 -6.27 -1.99
N ASP A 51 -16.38 -5.71 -2.33
CA ASP A 51 -16.51 -4.63 -3.31
C ASP A 51 -15.75 -3.38 -2.83
N THR A 52 -15.83 -3.05 -1.54
CA THR A 52 -15.07 -1.93 -0.95
C THR A 52 -13.55 -2.19 -1.01
N LEU A 53 -13.11 -3.39 -0.62
CA LEU A 53 -11.69 -3.74 -0.59
C LEU A 53 -11.07 -3.81 -2.00
N GLN A 54 -11.82 -4.32 -2.97
CA GLN A 54 -11.39 -4.40 -4.36
C GLN A 54 -11.44 -3.02 -5.04
N GLY A 55 -12.46 -2.21 -4.77
CA GLY A 55 -12.55 -0.83 -5.25
C GLY A 55 -11.42 0.07 -4.75
N ASN A 56 -10.91 -0.17 -3.55
CA ASN A 56 -9.78 0.59 -2.98
C ASN A 56 -8.40 0.18 -3.54
N ALA A 57 -8.28 -1.01 -4.13
CA ALA A 57 -6.98 -1.55 -4.55
C ALA A 57 -6.30 -0.77 -5.68
N PRO A 58 -7.01 -0.31 -6.75
CA PRO A 58 -6.43 0.54 -7.78
C PRO A 58 -5.87 1.86 -7.25
N TYR A 59 -6.55 2.50 -6.29
CA TYR A 59 -6.09 3.75 -5.69
C TYR A 59 -4.78 3.57 -4.93
N CYS A 60 -4.66 2.50 -4.14
CA CYS A 60 -3.43 2.19 -3.43
C CYS A 60 -2.26 1.94 -4.40
N LEU A 61 -2.51 1.25 -5.53
CA LEU A 61 -1.52 1.05 -6.58
C LEU A 61 -1.11 2.38 -7.26
N PHE A 62 -2.08 3.26 -7.53
CA PHE A 62 -1.80 4.58 -8.09
C PHE A 62 -0.94 5.42 -7.14
N PHE A 63 -1.29 5.47 -5.85
CA PHE A 63 -0.55 6.24 -4.86
C PHE A 63 0.87 5.70 -4.64
N ILE A 64 1.06 4.37 -4.61
CA ILE A 64 2.41 3.82 -4.42
C ILE A 64 3.32 4.06 -5.64
N ILE A 65 2.77 3.99 -6.86
CA ILE A 65 3.50 4.35 -8.08
C ILE A 65 3.86 5.84 -8.06
N THR A 66 2.90 6.69 -7.71
CA THR A 66 3.13 8.14 -7.60
C THR A 66 4.21 8.46 -6.57
N LEU A 67 4.17 7.78 -5.42
CA LEU A 67 5.17 7.93 -4.35
C LEU A 67 6.56 7.51 -4.81
N PHE A 68 6.65 6.42 -5.58
CA PHE A 68 7.91 5.96 -6.15
C PHE A 68 8.46 6.95 -7.19
N ILE A 69 7.63 7.38 -8.15
CA ILE A 69 8.04 8.32 -9.21
C ILE A 69 8.48 9.65 -8.61
N THR A 70 7.68 10.24 -7.72
CA THR A 70 8.01 11.51 -7.08
C THR A 70 9.22 11.38 -6.15
N GLY A 71 9.36 10.25 -5.45
CA GLY A 71 10.51 9.96 -4.59
C GLY A 71 11.82 9.87 -5.36
N MET A 72 11.82 9.27 -6.56
CA MET A 72 12.98 9.25 -7.47
C MET A 72 13.18 10.59 -8.17
N GLY A 73 12.09 11.31 -8.46
CA GLY A 73 12.13 12.62 -9.11
C GLY A 73 12.85 13.68 -8.27
N ILE A 74 12.75 13.63 -6.94
CA ILE A 74 13.40 14.60 -6.04
C ILE A 74 14.94 14.62 -6.20
N PRO A 75 15.68 13.50 -6.01
CA PRO A 75 17.13 13.50 -6.19
C PRO A 75 17.53 13.69 -7.66
N LEU A 76 16.75 13.17 -8.61
CA LEU A 76 17.00 13.38 -10.04
C LEU A 76 16.85 14.85 -10.46
N ASN A 77 15.88 15.57 -9.89
CA ASN A 77 15.74 17.01 -10.12
C ASN A 77 17.01 17.75 -9.72
N HIS A 78 17.56 17.46 -8.53
CA HIS A 78 18.83 18.08 -8.11
C HIS A 78 19.98 17.73 -9.06
N TYR A 79 20.10 16.45 -9.44
CA TYR A 79 21.11 15.99 -10.39
C TYR A 79 21.03 16.71 -11.75
N LEU A 80 19.83 16.94 -12.28
CA LEU A 80 19.63 17.62 -13.56
C LEU A 80 20.10 19.08 -13.56
N PHE A 81 20.00 19.78 -12.43
CA PHE A 81 20.40 21.19 -12.33
C PHE A 81 21.86 21.37 -11.89
N HIS A 82 22.40 20.45 -11.09
CA HIS A 82 23.75 20.59 -10.50
C HIS A 82 24.79 19.61 -11.07
N GLY A 83 24.37 18.62 -11.87
CA GLY A 83 25.25 17.58 -12.42
C GLY A 83 25.76 16.56 -11.40
N ALA A 84 25.33 16.67 -10.14
CA ALA A 84 25.72 15.81 -9.03
C ALA A 84 24.52 15.52 -8.11
N LEU A 85 24.57 14.38 -7.43
CA LEU A 85 23.59 14.10 -6.37
C LEU A 85 23.93 14.96 -5.15
N LYS A 86 22.89 15.33 -4.39
CA LYS A 86 23.08 16.12 -3.17
C LYS A 86 23.87 15.28 -2.17
N GLU A 87 24.99 15.82 -1.69
CA GLU A 87 25.73 15.20 -0.59
C GLU A 87 24.84 15.09 0.64
N MET A 88 24.80 13.90 1.24
CA MET A 88 23.96 13.61 2.40
C MET A 88 24.84 13.08 3.53
N HIS A 89 24.52 13.51 4.76
CA HIS A 89 25.14 12.93 5.94
C HIS A 89 24.85 11.41 6.00
N THR A 90 25.79 10.62 6.54
CA THR A 90 25.70 9.15 6.61
C THR A 90 24.37 8.66 7.19
N VAL A 91 23.86 9.33 8.23
CA VAL A 91 22.55 9.03 8.85
C VAL A 91 21.40 9.22 7.85
N ALA A 92 21.41 10.31 7.08
CA ALA A 92 20.38 10.59 6.09
C ALA A 92 20.46 9.60 4.91
N THR A 93 21.68 9.19 4.52
CA THR A 93 21.91 8.15 3.51
C THR A 93 21.36 6.79 3.96
N ILE A 94 21.64 6.38 5.19
CA ILE A 94 21.10 5.14 5.78
C ILE A 94 19.56 5.22 5.82
N ALA A 95 19.01 6.34 6.29
CA ALA A 95 17.57 6.55 6.33
C ALA A 95 16.92 6.45 4.94
N LEU A 96 17.56 6.99 3.90
CA LEU A 96 17.11 6.89 2.52
C LEU A 96 17.12 5.43 2.02
N ILE A 97 18.19 4.69 2.28
CA ILE A 97 18.31 3.27 1.90
C ILE A 97 17.20 2.44 2.57
N VAL A 98 17.00 2.63 3.88
CA VAL A 98 15.93 1.98 4.64
C VAL A 98 14.58 2.32 4.01
N LYS A 99 14.29 3.61 3.80
CA LYS A 99 13.05 4.07 3.17
C LYS A 99 12.81 3.38 1.82
N LEU A 100 13.80 3.36 0.93
CA LEU A 100 13.69 2.74 -0.39
C LEU A 100 13.42 1.23 -0.30
N ALA A 101 14.12 0.52 0.58
CA ALA A 101 13.93 -0.92 0.77
C ALA A 101 12.49 -1.25 1.20
N PHE A 102 11.93 -0.48 2.15
CA PHE A 102 10.56 -0.69 2.62
C PHE A 102 9.50 -0.26 1.59
N VAL A 103 9.73 0.82 0.82
CA VAL A 103 8.87 1.19 -0.32
C VAL A 103 8.83 0.08 -1.37
N PHE A 104 9.98 -0.50 -1.74
CA PHE A 104 10.04 -1.64 -2.66
C PHE A 104 9.27 -2.86 -2.12
N GLY A 105 9.39 -3.12 -0.82
CA GLY A 105 8.59 -4.13 -0.13
C GLY A 105 7.09 -3.89 -0.27
N MET A 106 6.64 -2.64 -0.07
CA MET A 106 5.23 -2.26 -0.21
C MET A 106 4.73 -2.44 -1.66
N VAL A 107 5.53 -2.03 -2.66
CA VAL A 107 5.19 -2.21 -4.09
C VAL A 107 5.02 -3.69 -4.41
N THR A 108 5.94 -4.52 -3.92
CA THR A 108 5.90 -5.98 -4.12
C THR A 108 4.64 -6.59 -3.49
N ILE A 109 4.31 -6.21 -2.26
CA ILE A 109 3.11 -6.67 -1.56
C ILE A 109 1.84 -6.27 -2.35
N MET A 110 1.78 -5.02 -2.80
CA MET A 110 0.64 -4.52 -3.56
C MET A 110 0.49 -5.23 -4.90
N ALA A 111 1.58 -5.48 -5.62
CA ALA A 111 1.56 -6.27 -6.85
C ALA A 111 1.03 -7.69 -6.60
N ILE A 112 1.43 -8.35 -5.51
CA ILE A 112 0.92 -9.67 -5.14
C ILE A 112 -0.59 -9.61 -4.84
N ILE A 113 -1.05 -8.63 -4.07
CA ILE A 113 -2.47 -8.48 -3.74
C ILE A 113 -3.29 -8.24 -5.01
N PHE A 114 -2.88 -7.28 -5.83
CA PHE A 114 -3.65 -6.83 -6.99
C PHE A 114 -3.65 -7.85 -8.14
N LEU A 115 -2.51 -8.47 -8.45
CA LEU A 115 -2.38 -9.35 -9.61
C LEU A 115 -2.72 -10.81 -9.30
N LYS A 116 -2.61 -11.25 -8.04
CA LYS A 116 -2.82 -12.67 -7.68
C LYS A 116 -4.02 -12.86 -6.76
N ILE A 117 -4.08 -12.13 -5.64
CA ILE A 117 -5.06 -12.42 -4.58
C ILE A 117 -6.46 -11.90 -4.92
N ASN A 118 -6.58 -10.62 -5.29
CA ASN A 118 -7.88 -10.01 -5.60
C ASN A 118 -8.62 -10.69 -6.77
N PRO A 119 -7.96 -11.04 -7.90
CA PRO A 119 -8.63 -11.75 -8.99
C PRO A 119 -9.13 -13.14 -8.57
N GLN A 120 -8.37 -13.85 -7.75
CA GLN A 120 -8.78 -15.15 -7.21
C GLN A 120 -9.98 -15.02 -6.25
N LEU A 121 -9.97 -14.01 -5.37
CA LEU A 121 -11.09 -13.72 -4.48
C LEU A 121 -12.36 -13.37 -5.25
N SER A 122 -12.26 -12.52 -6.27
CA SER A 122 -13.39 -12.15 -7.13
C SER A 122 -13.98 -13.38 -7.83
N LYS A 123 -13.13 -14.24 -8.44
CA LYS A 123 -13.58 -15.50 -9.07
C LYS A 123 -14.30 -16.44 -8.11
N LEU A 124 -13.78 -16.61 -6.89
CA LEU A 124 -14.44 -17.43 -5.87
C LEU A 124 -15.76 -16.82 -5.41
N PHE A 125 -15.79 -15.51 -5.21
CA PHE A 125 -16.97 -14.82 -4.70
C PHE A 125 -18.16 -14.86 -5.66
N VAL A 126 -17.89 -14.78 -6.98
CA VAL A 126 -18.93 -14.93 -8.02
C VAL A 126 -19.56 -16.33 -8.01
N ALA A 127 -18.85 -17.34 -7.52
CA ALA A 127 -19.39 -18.70 -7.42
C ALA A 127 -20.33 -18.90 -6.21
N PHE A 128 -20.43 -17.92 -5.30
CA PHE A 128 -21.36 -17.94 -4.18
C PHE A 128 -22.65 -17.20 -4.54
N SER A 129 -23.80 -17.67 -4.05
CA SER A 129 -25.09 -16.99 -4.17
C SER A 129 -25.81 -16.93 -2.82
N GLU A 130 -26.82 -16.07 -2.71
CA GLU A 130 -27.64 -15.95 -1.50
C GLU A 130 -28.55 -17.18 -1.31
N ASP A 131 -29.00 -17.78 -2.42
CA ASP A 131 -29.98 -18.88 -2.44
C ASP A 131 -29.36 -20.28 -2.37
N SER A 132 -28.03 -20.40 -2.48
CA SER A 132 -27.33 -21.68 -2.43
C SER A 132 -26.34 -21.75 -1.27
N LYS A 133 -26.31 -22.91 -0.60
CA LYS A 133 -25.30 -23.16 0.43
C LYS A 133 -23.94 -23.26 -0.26
N PRO A 134 -22.95 -22.42 0.11
CA PRO A 134 -21.64 -22.48 -0.51
C PRO A 134 -20.98 -23.83 -0.25
N ASP A 135 -20.25 -24.32 -1.25
CA ASP A 135 -19.39 -25.47 -1.12
C ASP A 135 -18.34 -25.21 -0.02
N SER A 136 -18.27 -26.10 0.98
CA SER A 136 -17.45 -25.88 2.18
C SER A 136 -15.96 -25.77 1.86
N GLU A 137 -15.48 -26.45 0.81
CA GLU A 137 -14.08 -26.40 0.43
C GLU A 137 -13.74 -25.02 -0.18
N LYS A 138 -14.62 -24.51 -1.05
CA LYS A 138 -14.48 -23.18 -1.66
C LYS A 138 -14.62 -22.07 -0.63
N GLU A 139 -15.54 -22.21 0.32
CA GLU A 139 -15.72 -21.26 1.42
C GLU A 139 -14.44 -21.20 2.29
N ALA A 140 -13.91 -22.36 2.70
CA ALA A 140 -12.67 -22.42 3.47
C ALA A 140 -11.48 -21.80 2.72
N PHE A 141 -11.35 -22.09 1.41
CA PHE A 141 -10.31 -21.49 0.57
C PHE A 141 -10.46 -19.98 0.43
N PHE A 142 -11.69 -19.47 0.27
CA PHE A 142 -11.99 -18.05 0.23
C PHE A 142 -11.55 -17.33 1.52
N PHE A 143 -11.90 -17.87 2.69
CA PHE A 143 -11.49 -17.29 3.98
C PHE A 143 -9.98 -17.35 4.20
N LYS A 144 -9.31 -18.44 3.79
CA LYS A 144 -7.85 -18.56 3.83
C LYS A 144 -7.20 -17.46 2.99
N LEU A 145 -7.72 -17.20 1.79
CA LEU A 145 -7.19 -16.19 0.89
C LEU A 145 -7.43 -14.76 1.42
N ARG A 146 -8.59 -14.50 2.04
CA ARG A 146 -8.85 -13.24 2.77
C ARG A 146 -7.90 -13.03 3.93
N GLY A 147 -7.63 -14.07 4.71
CA GLY A 147 -6.65 -14.04 5.80
C GLY A 147 -5.25 -13.69 5.29
N ARG A 148 -4.84 -14.28 4.16
CA ARG A 148 -3.57 -13.94 3.49
C ARG A 148 -3.53 -12.47 3.05
N ARG A 149 -4.60 -11.96 2.43
CA ARG A 149 -4.71 -10.53 2.05
C ARG A 149 -4.57 -9.63 3.27
N LYS A 150 -5.29 -9.92 4.35
CA LYS A 150 -5.22 -9.15 5.60
C LYS A 150 -3.78 -9.08 6.13
N LYS A 151 -3.11 -10.23 6.25
CA LYS A 151 -1.72 -10.30 6.75
C LYS A 151 -0.76 -9.47 5.90
N LEU A 152 -0.91 -9.53 4.57
CA LEU A 152 -0.11 -8.71 3.66
C LEU A 152 -0.39 -7.21 3.84
N CYS A 153 -1.65 -6.79 3.99
CA CYS A 153 -1.98 -5.39 4.30
C CYS A 153 -1.39 -4.92 5.63
N GLU A 154 -1.35 -5.79 6.66
CA GLU A 154 -0.73 -5.48 7.96
C GLU A 154 0.78 -5.29 7.84
N ILE A 155 1.46 -6.16 7.08
CA ILE A 155 2.89 -6.00 6.79
C ILE A 155 3.14 -4.72 5.98
N CYS A 156 2.29 -4.42 4.99
CA CYS A 156 2.38 -3.19 4.20
C CYS A 156 2.24 -1.93 5.08
N LEU A 157 1.30 -1.94 6.04
CA LEU A 157 1.14 -0.86 7.00
C LEU A 157 2.37 -0.69 7.90
N LEU A 158 2.95 -1.80 8.37
CA LEU A 158 4.20 -1.75 9.14
C LEU A 158 5.34 -1.12 8.32
N PHE A 159 5.48 -1.49 7.05
CA PHE A 159 6.47 -0.90 6.15
C PHE A 159 6.22 0.60 5.95
N ALA A 160 4.97 1.02 5.79
CA ALA A 160 4.61 2.43 5.68
C ALA A 160 5.01 3.23 6.94
N ILE A 161 4.83 2.67 8.13
CA ILE A 161 5.28 3.29 9.39
C ILE A 161 6.81 3.44 9.41
N ILE A 162 7.55 2.41 9.01
CA ILE A 162 9.02 2.47 8.95
C ILE A 162 9.49 3.54 7.94
N VAL A 163 8.81 3.66 6.80
CA VAL A 163 9.04 4.73 5.81
C VAL A 163 8.80 6.12 6.41
N LEU A 164 7.75 6.29 7.21
CA LEU A 164 7.46 7.56 7.87
C LEU A 164 8.53 7.91 8.91
N VAL A 165 8.89 6.96 9.77
CA VAL A 165 9.91 7.16 10.81
C VAL A 165 11.27 7.45 10.19
N SER A 166 11.70 6.67 9.20
CA SER A 166 12.98 6.92 8.50
C SER A 166 13.00 8.27 7.78
N SER A 167 11.87 8.74 7.25
CA SER A 167 11.78 10.04 6.58
C SER A 167 12.14 11.22 7.50
N ALA A 168 11.90 11.11 8.82
CA ALA A 168 12.27 12.15 9.79
C ALA A 168 13.78 12.38 9.88
N PHE A 169 14.60 11.39 9.51
CA PHE A 169 16.06 11.46 9.57
C PHE A 169 16.69 11.96 8.25
N LEU A 170 15.90 12.23 7.21
CA LEU A 170 16.43 12.73 5.94
C LEU A 170 16.97 14.17 6.03
N GLY A 171 16.51 14.95 7.01
CA GLY A 171 17.02 16.30 7.29
C GLY A 171 18.26 16.33 8.18
N PHE A 172 18.77 15.17 8.61
CA PHE A 172 19.88 15.10 9.56
C PHE A 172 21.17 15.62 8.93
N GLY A 173 21.83 16.57 9.59
CA GLY A 173 23.09 17.17 9.12
C GLY A 173 22.93 18.12 7.93
N ALA A 174 21.71 18.59 7.65
CA ALA A 174 21.49 19.67 6.69
C ALA A 174 21.93 21.01 7.31
N HIS A 175 23.24 21.28 7.23
CA HIS A 175 23.87 22.58 7.47
C HIS A 175 24.70 22.96 6.25
#